data_AF-A0A0C3LV86-F1
#
_entry.id   AF-A0A0C3LV86-F1
#
_cell.length_a   1.000
_cell.length_b   1.000
_cell.length_c   1.000
_cell.angle_alpha   90.00
_cell.angle_beta   90.00
_cell.angle_gamma   90.00
#
_symmetry.space_group_name_H-M   'P 1'
#
loop_
_entity.id
_entity.type
_entity.pdbx_description
1 polymer ?
#
loop_
_entity_poly.entity_id
_entity_poly.type
_entity_poly.pdbx_seq_one_letter_code
_entity_poly.pdbx_strand_id
1 'polypeptide(L)'
;MNLLPFGWYDNHLWFDYVIRTARHFGFVTFMWDTGAFIDRAAGTWVDPTLGQVAKYAHMNVTNTLAEPGNATVWIRQGDLIVDKTIGLRFSGNTLTSVNNGAGQALTSGTQYTASSTGVTLKASYLSSLLVPGKPLGSIGTILIKSNQGADLKIDLRYYKTPTVATASYQSPSTDSSLSIPVTLNGAKLATAKAIKADGSILKDDWTIWLGESQAGRLTWGDFDYNEINTLTLSSGVLSLIKSAQQAVT
;
A
#
# COMPACT_ATOMS: atom_id res chain seq x y z
N MET A 1 -8.54 -1.74 -11.79
CA MET A 1 -8.31 -2.24 -10.42
C MET A 1 -7.32 -1.32 -9.72
N ASN A 2 -7.82 -0.26 -9.08
CA ASN A 2 -6.96 0.69 -8.37
C ASN A 2 -6.62 0.12 -6.99
N LEU A 3 -5.45 -0.52 -6.88
CA LEU A 3 -4.89 -0.95 -5.61
C LEU A 3 -4.36 0.27 -4.83
N LEU A 4 -5.24 0.91 -4.06
CA LEU A 4 -4.84 1.91 -3.08
C LEU A 4 -4.25 1.20 -1.84
N PRO A 5 -3.08 1.60 -1.33
CA PRO A 5 -2.53 1.06 -0.09
C PRO A 5 -3.28 1.68 1.10
N PHE A 6 -4.33 1.02 1.58
CA PHE A 6 -4.99 1.36 2.84
C PHE A 6 -4.46 0.50 3.99
N GLY A 7 -3.16 0.63 4.26
CA GLY A 7 -2.61 0.41 5.59
C GLY A 7 -2.47 1.77 6.27
N TRP A 8 -3.03 1.94 7.48
CA TRP A 8 -2.93 3.20 8.23
C TRP A 8 -1.48 3.65 8.49
N TYR A 9 -0.55 2.69 8.45
CA TYR A 9 0.88 2.85 8.69
C TYR A 9 1.67 3.24 7.42
N ASP A 10 1.13 3.04 6.22
CA ASP A 10 1.79 3.28 4.92
C ASP A 10 1.13 4.48 4.18
N ASN A 11 0.97 5.63 4.85
CA ASN A 11 0.32 6.81 4.25
C ASN A 11 1.08 8.12 4.51
N HIS A 12 2.17 8.33 3.78
CA HIS A 12 3.04 9.51 3.90
C HIS A 12 2.28 10.82 3.68
N LEU A 13 1.35 10.85 2.73
CA LEU A 13 0.56 12.03 2.37
C LEU A 13 -0.35 12.49 3.51
N TRP A 14 -0.99 11.55 4.22
CA TRP A 14 -1.84 11.87 5.36
C TRP A 14 -1.02 12.46 6.52
N PHE A 15 0.10 11.83 6.89
CA PHE A 15 0.96 12.32 7.98
C PHE A 15 1.53 13.71 7.68
N ASP A 16 2.09 13.91 6.49
CA ASP A 16 2.60 15.23 6.05
C ASP A 16 1.51 16.31 6.08
N TYR A 17 0.32 16.00 5.55
CA TYR A 17 -0.80 16.94 5.53
C TYR A 17 -1.27 17.31 6.93
N VAL A 18 -1.50 16.33 7.80
CA VAL A 18 -2.00 16.56 9.18
C VAL A 18 -0.98 17.34 10.00
N ILE A 19 0.30 16.97 9.97
CA ILE A 19 1.36 17.65 10.73
C ILE A 19 1.52 19.09 10.26
N ARG A 20 1.62 19.35 8.94
CA ARG A 20 1.75 20.72 8.42
C ARG A 20 0.50 21.56 8.69
N THR A 21 -0.70 20.98 8.63
CA THR A 21 -1.96 21.67 8.95
C THR A 21 -2.04 22.02 10.43
N ALA A 22 -1.73 21.09 11.33
CA ALA A 22 -1.67 21.34 12.76
C ALA A 22 -0.67 22.47 13.08
N ARG A 23 0.52 22.42 12.48
CA ARG A 23 1.55 23.45 12.62
C ARG A 23 1.10 24.82 12.11
N HIS A 24 0.35 24.88 11.01
CA HIS A 24 -0.21 26.13 10.48
C HIS A 24 -1.16 26.81 11.48
N PHE A 25 -1.96 26.03 12.21
CA PHE A 25 -2.87 26.52 13.25
C PHE A 25 -2.24 26.60 14.66
N GLY A 26 -0.94 26.37 14.81
CA GLY A 26 -0.24 26.46 16.09
C GLY A 26 -0.48 25.28 17.05
N PHE A 27 -1.03 24.17 16.57
CA PHE A 27 -1.20 22.95 17.37
C PHE A 27 0.09 22.13 17.42
N VAL A 28 0.33 21.48 18.57
CA VAL A 28 1.39 20.48 18.76
C VAL A 28 0.82 19.10 18.46
N THR A 29 1.50 18.32 17.62
CA THR A 29 1.15 16.93 17.29
C THR A 29 2.01 15.94 18.05
N PHE A 30 1.37 14.88 18.58
CA PHE A 30 2.03 13.73 19.16
C PHE A 30 1.63 12.47 18.38
N MET A 31 2.59 11.62 18.03
CA MET A 31 2.31 10.38 17.31
C MET A 31 1.93 9.27 18.31
N TRP A 32 0.79 8.61 18.06
CA TRP A 32 0.36 7.45 18.83
C TRP A 32 1.09 6.20 18.33
N ASP A 33 2.17 5.80 19.00
CA ASP A 33 2.96 4.62 18.62
C ASP A 33 2.82 3.45 19.61
N THR A 34 2.00 2.47 19.23
CA THR A 34 1.82 1.21 19.95
C THR A 34 2.99 0.23 19.79
N GLY A 35 4.03 0.60 19.03
CA GLY A 35 5.08 -0.30 18.54
C GLY A 35 4.89 -0.68 17.07
N ALA A 36 4.04 0.08 16.34
CA ALA A 36 3.71 -0.15 14.94
C ALA A 36 4.47 0.77 13.98
N PHE A 37 5.01 1.90 14.47
CA PHE A 37 5.82 2.82 13.67
C PHE A 37 7.32 2.67 13.95
N ILE A 38 7.69 2.40 15.20
CA ILE A 38 9.07 2.14 15.62
C ILE A 38 9.18 0.69 16.09
N ASP A 39 10.07 -0.08 15.45
CA ASP A 39 10.58 -1.31 16.01
C ASP A 39 11.41 -0.96 17.25
N ARG A 40 10.84 -1.25 18.42
CA ARG A 40 11.42 -0.93 19.73
C ARG A 40 12.63 -1.80 20.08
N ALA A 41 12.78 -2.96 19.44
CA ALA A 41 13.92 -3.85 19.65
C ALA A 41 15.11 -3.44 18.77
N ALA A 42 14.85 -3.07 17.52
CA ALA A 42 15.87 -2.56 16.60
C ALA A 42 16.22 -1.08 16.83
N GLY A 43 15.33 -0.30 17.46
CA GLY A 43 15.49 1.15 17.63
C GLY A 43 15.28 1.94 16.34
N THR A 44 14.54 1.39 15.38
CA THR A 44 14.39 1.92 14.01
C THR A 44 12.94 2.08 13.60
N TRP A 45 12.66 2.97 12.65
CA TRP A 45 11.35 3.06 12.01
C TRP A 45 11.04 1.81 11.18
N VAL A 46 9.82 1.29 11.29
CA VAL A 46 9.28 0.22 10.43
C VAL A 46 9.19 0.72 8.97
N ASP A 47 8.75 1.96 8.79
CA ASP A 47 8.89 2.71 7.53
C ASP A 47 9.83 3.93 7.74
N PRO A 48 11.11 3.83 7.33
CA PRO A 48 12.07 4.93 7.40
C PRO A 48 11.69 6.16 6.56
N THR A 49 10.94 5.99 5.46
CA THR A 49 10.47 7.14 4.66
C THR A 49 9.38 7.88 5.42
N LEU A 50 8.42 7.20 6.04
CA LEU A 50 7.43 7.84 6.90
C LEU A 50 8.09 8.63 8.04
N GLY A 51 9.10 8.05 8.69
CA GLY A 51 9.86 8.73 9.75
C GLY A 51 10.52 10.03 9.29
N GLN A 52 11.10 10.04 8.09
CA GLN A 52 11.65 11.26 7.48
C GLN A 52 10.55 12.26 7.11
N VAL A 53 9.45 11.82 6.48
CA VAL A 53 8.32 12.67 6.09
C VAL A 53 7.75 13.39 7.30
N ALA A 54 7.46 12.66 8.38
CA ALA A 54 6.98 13.22 9.63
C ALA A 54 7.98 14.22 10.24
N LYS A 55 9.29 13.89 10.27
CA LYS A 55 10.34 14.80 10.75
C LYS A 55 10.34 16.13 9.97
N TYR A 56 10.38 16.07 8.64
CA TYR A 56 10.43 17.27 7.80
C TYR A 56 9.15 18.11 7.92
N ALA A 57 7.97 17.48 8.01
CA ALA A 57 6.72 18.18 8.23
C ALA A 57 6.70 18.99 9.54
N HIS A 58 7.22 18.43 10.66
CA HIS A 58 7.37 19.17 11.92
C HIS A 58 8.37 20.34 11.79
N MET A 59 9.45 20.14 11.02
CA MET A 59 10.45 21.18 10.72
C MET A 59 9.95 22.27 9.75
N ASN A 60 8.69 22.22 9.29
CA ASN A 60 8.14 23.10 8.25
C ASN A 60 8.86 22.99 6.88
N VAL A 61 9.47 21.84 6.60
CA VAL A 61 10.09 21.52 5.31
C VAL A 61 9.11 20.69 4.49
N THR A 62 8.83 21.13 3.27
CA THR A 62 7.89 20.45 2.35
C THR A 62 8.46 19.13 1.83
N ASN A 63 7.63 18.10 1.78
CA ASN A 63 7.97 16.80 1.21
C ASN A 63 7.45 16.67 -0.24
N THR A 64 8.24 16.01 -1.09
CA THR A 64 7.76 15.47 -2.37
C THR A 64 7.19 14.09 -2.09
N LEU A 65 5.90 13.90 -2.34
CA LEU A 65 5.19 12.67 -1.97
C LEU A 65 4.53 12.03 -3.19
N ALA A 66 4.34 10.71 -3.13
CA ALA A 66 3.55 10.01 -4.13
C ALA A 66 2.07 10.39 -4.02
N GLU A 67 1.37 10.38 -5.15
CA GLU A 67 -0.08 10.56 -5.19
C GLU A 67 -0.68 9.75 -6.35
N PRO A 68 -1.69 8.89 -6.13
CA PRO A 68 -2.35 8.59 -4.85
C PRO A 68 -1.57 7.60 -3.95
N GLY A 69 -1.56 7.86 -2.64
CA GLY A 69 -0.91 7.01 -1.62
C GLY A 69 0.61 6.95 -1.78
N ASN A 70 1.27 5.98 -1.13
CA ASN A 70 2.73 5.82 -1.19
C ASN A 70 3.27 5.36 -2.57
N ALA A 71 2.40 5.03 -3.52
CA ALA A 71 2.65 4.40 -4.81
C ALA A 71 3.44 3.06 -4.76
N THR A 72 3.24 2.24 -5.81
CA THR A 72 4.00 1.02 -6.08
C THR A 72 3.92 0.78 -7.57
N VAL A 73 5.06 0.49 -8.21
CA VAL A 73 5.09 0.21 -9.65
C VAL A 73 4.85 -1.28 -9.84
N TRP A 74 3.62 -1.61 -10.24
CA TRP A 74 3.17 -2.97 -10.49
C TRP A 74 3.48 -3.41 -11.93
N ILE A 75 4.22 -4.51 -12.06
CA ILE A 75 4.50 -5.18 -13.34
C ILE A 75 3.92 -6.59 -13.27
N ARG A 76 3.00 -6.92 -14.18
CA ARG A 76 2.35 -8.24 -14.20
C ARG A 76 3.16 -9.21 -15.04
N GLN A 77 3.37 -10.42 -14.54
CA GLN A 77 3.97 -11.53 -15.28
C GLN A 77 3.07 -11.95 -16.44
N GLY A 78 3.63 -11.99 -17.64
CA GLY A 78 2.93 -12.33 -18.89
C GLY A 78 2.41 -11.12 -19.67
N ASP A 79 2.31 -9.94 -19.05
CA ASP A 79 1.94 -8.70 -19.76
C ASP A 79 3.12 -8.12 -20.53
N LEU A 80 2.83 -7.36 -21.59
CA LEU A 80 3.83 -6.50 -22.23
C LEU A 80 4.31 -5.44 -21.23
N ILE A 81 5.63 -5.30 -21.10
CA ILE A 81 6.24 -4.27 -20.27
C ILE A 81 6.13 -2.93 -21.00
N VAL A 82 5.49 -1.96 -20.34
CA VAL A 82 5.24 -0.60 -20.82
C VAL A 82 5.75 0.42 -19.82
N ASP A 83 5.93 1.67 -20.26
CA ASP A 83 6.27 2.81 -19.40
C ASP A 83 5.31 2.89 -18.19
N LYS A 84 5.84 3.20 -17.00
CA LYS A 84 5.04 3.33 -15.76
C LYS A 84 5.28 4.68 -15.10
N THR A 85 4.21 5.45 -14.92
CA THR A 85 4.25 6.75 -14.25
C THR A 85 3.98 6.60 -12.75
N ILE A 86 4.89 7.15 -11.96
CA ILE A 86 4.74 7.44 -10.53
C ILE A 86 4.20 8.87 -10.45
N GLY A 87 2.96 9.05 -10.01
CA GLY A 87 2.40 10.37 -9.72
C GLY A 87 3.07 10.98 -8.50
N LEU A 88 3.50 12.24 -8.59
CA LEU A 88 4.20 12.95 -7.53
C LEU A 88 3.57 14.32 -7.27
N ARG A 89 3.36 14.62 -5.99
CA ARG A 89 3.04 15.93 -5.47
C ARG A 89 4.30 16.59 -4.96
N PHE A 90 4.89 17.47 -5.77
CA PHE A 90 6.14 18.16 -5.44
C PHE A 90 6.02 19.23 -4.34
N SER A 91 4.83 19.79 -4.09
CA SER A 91 4.59 20.75 -2.99
C SER A 91 5.57 21.95 -2.94
N GLY A 92 6.05 22.42 -4.11
CA GLY A 92 7.04 23.51 -4.23
C GLY A 92 8.50 23.06 -4.29
N ASN A 93 8.77 21.76 -4.14
CA ASN A 93 10.09 21.18 -4.30
C ASN A 93 10.44 20.95 -5.78
N THR A 94 11.73 20.76 -6.06
CA THR A 94 12.26 20.39 -7.37
C THR A 94 12.92 19.01 -7.31
N LEU A 95 12.62 18.14 -8.27
CA LEU A 95 13.29 16.85 -8.44
C LEU A 95 14.79 17.05 -8.68
N THR A 96 15.64 16.40 -7.89
CA THR A 96 17.11 16.47 -8.03
C THR A 96 17.67 15.22 -8.69
N SER A 97 17.19 14.03 -8.32
CA SER A 97 17.55 12.79 -9.00
C SER A 97 16.52 11.68 -8.80
N VAL A 98 16.60 10.67 -9.67
CA VAL A 98 15.90 9.40 -9.55
C VAL A 98 16.95 8.33 -9.51
N ASN A 99 17.03 7.58 -8.41
CA ASN A 99 18.05 6.55 -8.20
C ASN A 99 17.42 5.17 -8.06
N ASN A 100 18.17 4.11 -8.32
CA ASN A 100 17.77 2.76 -7.94
C ASN A 100 18.01 2.52 -6.44
N GLY A 101 17.53 1.39 -5.91
CA GLY A 101 17.70 0.99 -4.50
C GLY A 101 19.15 0.76 -4.05
N ALA A 102 20.11 0.67 -4.97
CA ALA A 102 21.55 0.64 -4.67
C ALA A 102 22.18 2.06 -4.64
N GLY A 103 21.36 3.11 -4.74
CA GLY A 103 21.79 4.50 -4.72
C GLY A 103 22.33 5.03 -6.05
N GLN A 104 22.40 4.22 -7.10
CA GLN A 104 22.89 4.63 -8.41
C GLN A 104 21.86 5.52 -9.12
N ALA A 105 22.28 6.69 -9.60
CA ALA A 105 21.40 7.58 -10.37
C ALA A 105 21.01 6.95 -11.70
N LEU A 106 19.73 7.07 -12.07
CA LEU A 106 19.24 6.70 -13.39
C LEU A 106 19.48 7.83 -14.40
N THR A 107 19.58 7.47 -15.68
CA THR A 107 19.75 8.42 -16.77
C THR A 107 18.40 8.99 -17.23
N SER A 108 18.21 10.30 -17.07
CA SER A 108 17.03 11.01 -17.60
C SER A 108 16.97 10.93 -19.13
N GLY A 109 15.77 10.90 -19.70
CA GLY A 109 15.51 10.63 -21.12
C GLY A 109 15.53 9.15 -21.49
N THR A 110 16.48 8.38 -20.93
CA THR A 110 16.74 6.98 -21.33
C THR A 110 16.08 5.95 -20.40
N GLN A 111 16.23 6.10 -19.08
CA GLN A 111 15.70 5.16 -18.09
C GLN A 111 14.44 5.70 -17.40
N TYR A 112 14.31 7.03 -17.32
CA TYR A 112 13.09 7.70 -16.89
C TYR A 112 12.91 9.05 -17.60
N THR A 113 11.72 9.60 -17.55
CA THR A 113 11.42 11.01 -17.87
C THR A 113 10.65 11.64 -16.72
N ALA A 114 10.87 12.92 -16.44
CA ALA A 114 10.16 13.67 -15.40
C ALA A 114 9.16 14.67 -16.01
N SER A 115 8.08 14.96 -15.28
CA SER A 115 7.11 16.02 -15.58
C SER A 115 6.83 16.85 -14.33
N SER A 116 6.00 17.89 -14.44
CA SER A 116 5.49 18.65 -13.30
C SER A 116 4.58 17.85 -12.34
N THR A 117 4.20 16.62 -12.70
CA THR A 117 3.24 15.79 -11.97
C THR A 117 3.77 14.39 -11.64
N GLY A 118 5.02 14.06 -11.98
CA GLY A 118 5.53 12.72 -11.75
C GLY A 118 6.85 12.36 -12.42
N VAL A 119 7.19 11.07 -12.28
CA VAL A 119 8.31 10.41 -12.95
C VAL A 119 7.80 9.18 -13.68
N THR A 120 8.08 9.08 -14.97
CA THR A 120 7.77 7.91 -15.81
C THR A 120 9.02 7.07 -16.01
N LEU A 121 9.02 5.86 -15.45
CA LEU A 121 10.06 4.85 -15.69
C LEU A 121 9.85 4.21 -17.07
N LYS A 122 10.93 4.05 -17.84
CA LYS A 122 10.87 3.53 -19.20
C LYS A 122 10.73 2.01 -19.25
N ALA A 123 9.95 1.52 -20.22
CA ALA A 123 9.72 0.09 -20.45
C ALA A 123 11.04 -0.70 -20.60
N SER A 124 12.05 -0.11 -21.24
CA SER A 124 13.40 -0.66 -21.41
C SER A 124 14.11 -0.85 -20.06
N TYR A 125 14.06 0.16 -19.19
CA TYR A 125 14.60 0.07 -17.83
C TYR A 125 13.86 -0.98 -17.00
N LEU A 126 12.52 -0.99 -17.01
CA LEU A 126 11.72 -1.97 -16.28
C LEU A 126 11.98 -3.41 -16.77
N SER A 127 12.16 -3.60 -18.08
CA SER A 127 12.53 -4.89 -18.67
C SER A 127 13.90 -5.38 -18.21
N SER A 128 14.88 -4.47 -18.07
CA SER A 128 16.23 -4.83 -17.58
C SER A 128 16.25 -5.40 -16.15
N LEU A 129 15.21 -5.13 -15.35
CA LEU A 129 15.08 -5.66 -13.98
C LEU A 129 14.51 -7.10 -13.94
N LEU A 130 13.94 -7.57 -15.04
CA LEU A 130 13.18 -8.82 -15.18
C LEU A 130 13.92 -9.86 -16.02
N VAL A 131 15.09 -10.27 -15.52
CA VAL A 131 15.84 -11.42 -16.06
C VAL A 131 15.01 -12.71 -16.02
N PRO A 132 15.25 -13.69 -16.92
CA PRO A 132 14.59 -14.99 -16.86
C PRO A 132 14.69 -15.64 -15.47
N GLY A 133 13.58 -16.17 -14.97
CA GLY A 133 13.52 -16.78 -13.63
C GLY A 133 13.42 -15.80 -12.46
N LYS A 134 13.29 -14.48 -12.69
CA LYS A 134 13.07 -13.49 -11.62
C LYS A 134 11.86 -13.89 -10.74
N PRO A 135 12.01 -13.97 -9.40
CA PRO A 135 10.90 -14.31 -8.51
C PRO A 135 9.84 -13.21 -8.47
N LEU A 136 8.62 -13.60 -8.08
CA LEU A 136 7.52 -12.68 -7.79
C LEU A 136 7.75 -11.99 -6.44
N GLY A 137 7.27 -10.76 -6.29
CA GLY A 137 7.47 -9.91 -5.12
C GLY A 137 8.17 -8.61 -5.47
N SER A 138 8.83 -7.99 -4.48
CA SER A 138 9.66 -6.80 -4.73
C SER A 138 10.87 -7.19 -5.57
N ILE A 139 11.06 -6.52 -6.71
CA ILE A 139 12.18 -6.74 -7.63
C ILE A 139 13.24 -5.64 -7.55
N GLY A 140 12.97 -4.60 -6.76
CA GLY A 140 13.80 -3.42 -6.63
C GLY A 140 13.04 -2.24 -6.01
N THR A 141 13.69 -1.09 -6.01
CA THR A 141 13.18 0.16 -5.44
C THR A 141 13.69 1.32 -6.28
N ILE A 142 12.88 2.36 -6.39
CA ILE A 142 13.27 3.69 -6.88
C ILE A 142 13.30 4.66 -5.71
N LEU A 143 14.35 5.46 -5.64
CA LEU A 143 14.49 6.56 -4.70
C LEU A 143 14.29 7.87 -5.47
N ILE A 144 13.21 8.56 -5.17
CA ILE A 144 12.90 9.89 -5.71
C ILE A 144 13.53 10.92 -4.75
N LYS A 145 14.53 11.66 -5.23
CA LYS A 145 15.20 12.72 -4.47
C LYS A 145 14.74 14.09 -4.92
N SER A 146 14.53 14.99 -3.97
CA SER A 146 14.22 16.39 -4.24
C SER A 146 15.25 17.31 -3.59
N ASN A 147 15.15 18.62 -3.81
CA ASN A 147 16.03 19.62 -3.19
C ASN A 147 15.88 19.68 -1.66
N GLN A 148 14.74 19.25 -1.12
CA GLN A 148 14.43 19.21 0.30
C GLN A 148 13.34 18.17 0.60
N GLY A 149 13.11 17.90 1.89
CA GLY A 149 12.16 16.87 2.35
C GLY A 149 12.77 15.47 2.36
N ALA A 150 11.92 14.46 2.57
CA ALA A 150 12.31 13.06 2.62
C ALA A 150 12.73 12.50 1.26
N ASP A 151 13.67 11.53 1.27
CA ASP A 151 13.87 10.64 0.13
C ASP A 151 12.67 9.69 0.02
N LEU A 152 11.89 9.83 -1.06
CA LEU A 152 10.68 9.04 -1.27
C LEU A 152 11.03 7.68 -1.91
N LYS A 153 10.74 6.60 -1.17
CA LYS A 153 11.04 5.22 -1.56
C LYS A 153 9.83 4.56 -2.24
N ILE A 154 9.94 4.32 -3.55
CA ILE A 154 8.92 3.66 -4.36
C ILE A 154 9.31 2.22 -4.64
N ASP A 155 8.45 1.28 -4.25
CA ASP A 155 8.64 -0.15 -4.49
C ASP A 155 8.32 -0.55 -5.93
N LEU A 156 9.15 -1.43 -6.51
CA LEU A 156 8.91 -2.06 -7.80
C LEU A 156 8.50 -3.52 -7.55
N ARG A 157 7.30 -3.92 -7.96
CA ARG A 157 6.74 -5.25 -7.66
C ARG A 157 6.34 -6.02 -8.92
N TYR A 158 6.90 -7.23 -9.05
CA TYR A 158 6.55 -8.19 -10.10
C TYR A 158 5.55 -9.20 -9.54
N TYR A 159 4.40 -9.37 -10.19
CA TYR A 159 3.31 -10.16 -9.63
C TYR A 159 2.52 -10.91 -10.70
N LYS A 160 1.76 -11.94 -10.31
CA LYS A 160 0.64 -12.47 -11.09
C LYS A 160 -0.63 -12.43 -10.23
N THR A 161 -1.79 -12.76 -10.79
CA THR A 161 -3.05 -12.81 -10.05
C THR A 161 -2.92 -13.69 -8.79
N PRO A 162 -3.27 -13.18 -7.58
CA PRO A 162 -3.35 -14.00 -6.37
C PRO A 162 -4.33 -15.17 -6.54
N THR A 163 -4.09 -16.27 -5.84
CA THR A 163 -4.95 -17.47 -5.91
C THR A 163 -5.32 -17.98 -4.52
N VAL A 164 -6.59 -18.32 -4.32
CA VAL A 164 -7.08 -19.11 -3.17
C VAL A 164 -7.12 -20.59 -3.55
N ALA A 165 -6.95 -21.48 -2.56
CA ALA A 165 -7.01 -22.93 -2.80
C ALA A 165 -8.43 -23.44 -3.07
N THR A 166 -9.43 -22.87 -2.38
CA THR A 166 -10.86 -23.19 -2.56
C THR A 166 -11.69 -21.90 -2.62
N ALA A 167 -12.84 -21.95 -3.28
CA ALA A 167 -13.79 -20.84 -3.35
C ALA A 167 -14.86 -20.86 -2.23
N SER A 168 -14.93 -21.97 -1.48
CA SER A 168 -15.89 -22.21 -0.41
C SER A 168 -15.16 -22.78 0.81
N TYR A 169 -15.68 -22.45 2.00
CA TYR A 169 -15.15 -22.86 3.29
C TYR A 169 -16.32 -23.10 4.25
N GLN A 170 -16.33 -24.28 4.88
CA GLN A 170 -17.25 -24.55 5.98
C GLN A 170 -16.98 -23.56 7.12
N SER A 171 -18.02 -23.00 7.73
CA SER A 171 -17.84 -22.21 8.94
C SER A 171 -17.30 -23.11 10.06
N PRO A 172 -16.32 -22.64 10.86
CA PRO A 172 -16.01 -23.27 12.13
C PRO A 172 -17.26 -23.44 13.01
N SER A 173 -17.35 -24.60 13.64
CA SER A 173 -18.45 -24.97 14.55
C SER A 173 -18.37 -24.27 15.91
N THR A 174 -17.18 -23.79 16.29
CA THR A 174 -16.93 -22.94 17.45
C THR A 174 -16.80 -21.47 17.01
N ASP A 175 -16.79 -20.54 17.96
CA ASP A 175 -16.52 -19.10 17.73
C ASP A 175 -15.04 -18.81 17.47
N SER A 176 -14.42 -19.61 16.61
CA SER A 176 -13.04 -19.48 16.15
C SER A 176 -12.98 -18.77 14.79
N SER A 177 -11.84 -18.13 14.50
CA SER A 177 -11.57 -17.49 13.22
C SER A 177 -11.38 -18.50 12.09
N LEU A 178 -11.72 -18.11 10.86
CA LEU A 178 -11.50 -18.91 9.65
C LEU A 178 -10.18 -18.52 8.98
N SER A 179 -9.29 -19.49 8.79
CA SER A 179 -8.05 -19.31 8.02
C SER A 179 -8.25 -19.68 6.55
N ILE A 180 -7.91 -18.75 5.66
CA ILE A 180 -8.01 -18.85 4.19
C ILE A 180 -6.59 -18.79 3.61
N PRO A 181 -6.03 -19.92 3.14
CA PRO A 181 -4.74 -19.92 2.43
C PRO A 181 -4.81 -19.13 1.12
N VAL A 182 -3.96 -18.11 0.98
CA VAL A 182 -3.91 -17.17 -0.15
C VAL A 182 -2.51 -17.08 -0.73
N THR A 183 -2.26 -17.63 -1.92
CA THR A 183 -0.98 -17.39 -2.61
C THR A 183 -0.99 -15.99 -3.22
N LEU A 184 -0.37 -15.01 -2.55
CA LEU A 184 -0.38 -13.61 -3.02
C LEU A 184 0.39 -13.38 -4.32
N ASN A 185 1.24 -14.32 -4.76
CA ASN A 185 1.88 -14.26 -6.08
C ASN A 185 2.63 -12.94 -6.38
N GLY A 186 3.26 -12.36 -5.35
CA GLY A 186 3.99 -11.08 -5.42
C GLY A 186 3.15 -9.82 -5.17
N ALA A 187 1.82 -9.94 -5.12
CA ALA A 187 0.92 -8.86 -4.72
C ALA A 187 1.05 -8.54 -3.21
N LYS A 188 0.38 -7.46 -2.79
CA LYS A 188 0.08 -7.16 -1.38
C LYS A 188 -1.44 -7.20 -1.20
N LEU A 189 -1.93 -7.69 -0.06
CA LEU A 189 -3.30 -7.46 0.36
C LEU A 189 -3.50 -5.98 0.69
N ALA A 190 -4.65 -5.42 0.33
CA ALA A 190 -5.01 -4.03 0.64
C ALA A 190 -6.24 -3.93 1.55
N THR A 191 -7.30 -4.68 1.24
CA THR A 191 -8.55 -4.75 2.01
C THR A 191 -9.37 -5.97 1.55
N ALA A 192 -10.34 -6.40 2.34
CA ALA A 192 -11.35 -7.40 1.97
C ALA A 192 -12.74 -6.74 1.88
N LYS A 193 -13.60 -7.21 0.97
CA LYS A 193 -15.00 -6.77 0.83
C LYS A 193 -15.93 -7.92 1.22
N ALA A 194 -16.96 -7.65 2.02
CA ALA A 194 -17.94 -8.65 2.44
C ALA A 194 -19.35 -8.29 1.93
N ILE A 195 -19.88 -9.16 1.07
CA ILE A 195 -21.16 -8.99 0.37
C ILE A 195 -21.97 -10.28 0.53
N LYS A 196 -23.27 -10.15 0.77
CA LYS A 196 -24.24 -11.26 0.86
C LYS A 196 -24.59 -11.78 -0.53
N ALA A 197 -25.18 -12.98 -0.60
CA ALA A 197 -25.64 -13.59 -1.85
C ALA A 197 -26.70 -12.75 -2.60
N ASP A 198 -27.45 -11.90 -1.89
CA ASP A 198 -28.39 -10.92 -2.44
C ASP A 198 -27.71 -9.67 -3.07
N GLY A 199 -26.37 -9.57 -3.00
CA GLY A 199 -25.58 -8.46 -3.52
C GLY A 199 -25.44 -7.27 -2.57
N SER A 200 -26.16 -7.24 -1.44
CA SER A 200 -26.06 -6.18 -0.44
C SER A 200 -24.95 -6.43 0.59
N ILE A 201 -24.57 -5.38 1.31
CA ILE A 201 -23.40 -5.37 2.19
C ILE A 201 -23.64 -6.21 3.45
N LEU A 202 -22.62 -6.94 3.91
CA LEU A 202 -22.71 -7.78 5.12
C LEU A 202 -22.56 -6.99 6.43
N LYS A 203 -21.64 -6.02 6.47
CA LYS A 203 -21.27 -5.23 7.65
C LYS A 203 -21.14 -3.76 7.24
N ASP A 204 -21.62 -2.84 8.08
CA ASP A 204 -21.61 -1.40 7.81
C ASP A 204 -22.33 -1.07 6.49
N ASP A 205 -23.59 -1.49 6.39
CA ASP A 205 -24.40 -1.39 5.18
C ASP A 205 -24.61 0.04 4.67
N TRP A 206 -24.65 1.03 5.58
CA TRP A 206 -24.62 2.46 5.25
C TRP A 206 -23.44 2.86 4.34
N THR A 207 -22.36 2.07 4.27
CA THR A 207 -21.24 2.31 3.37
C THR A 207 -21.59 2.13 1.87
N ILE A 208 -22.81 1.71 1.51
CA ILE A 208 -23.32 1.84 0.12
C ILE A 208 -23.22 3.27 -0.43
N TRP A 209 -23.24 4.28 0.44
CA TRP A 209 -23.15 5.70 0.07
C TRP A 209 -21.70 6.18 -0.13
N LEU A 210 -20.70 5.31 0.07
CA LEU A 210 -19.29 5.61 -0.13
C LEU A 210 -18.79 5.11 -1.50
N GLY A 211 -17.61 5.57 -1.92
CA GLY A 211 -17.00 5.15 -3.19
C GLY A 211 -16.63 3.66 -3.22
N GLU A 212 -16.39 3.13 -4.43
CA GLU A 212 -16.10 1.70 -4.67
C GLU A 212 -14.98 1.16 -3.76
N SER A 213 -13.97 1.98 -3.44
CA SER A 213 -12.84 1.63 -2.57
C SER A 213 -13.20 1.43 -1.10
N GLN A 214 -14.33 1.98 -0.63
CA GLN A 214 -14.76 2.00 0.78
C GLN A 214 -16.03 1.17 1.02
N ALA A 215 -16.95 1.11 0.06
CA ALA A 215 -18.24 0.42 0.24
C ALA A 215 -18.08 -1.07 0.58
N GLY A 216 -18.67 -1.51 1.69
CA GLY A 216 -18.71 -2.90 2.16
C GLY A 216 -17.34 -3.51 2.48
N ARG A 217 -16.36 -2.68 2.85
CA ARG A 217 -15.03 -3.15 3.26
C ARG A 217 -15.01 -3.59 4.72
N LEU A 218 -14.34 -4.71 4.96
CA LEU A 218 -13.96 -5.14 6.30
C LEU A 218 -12.82 -4.25 6.82
N THR A 219 -12.79 -4.04 8.13
CA THR A 219 -11.77 -3.23 8.83
C THR A 219 -10.69 -4.12 9.47
N TRP A 220 -9.60 -3.51 9.94
CA TRP A 220 -8.62 -4.24 10.75
C TRP A 220 -9.29 -4.88 11.98
N GLY A 221 -9.00 -6.15 12.27
CA GLY A 221 -9.67 -6.94 13.31
C GLY A 221 -10.93 -7.69 12.85
N ASP A 222 -11.58 -7.28 11.76
CA ASP A 222 -12.52 -8.16 11.04
C ASP A 222 -11.75 -9.23 10.27
N PHE A 223 -10.62 -8.83 9.71
CA PHE A 223 -9.64 -9.72 9.09
C PHE A 223 -8.23 -9.37 9.55
N ASP A 224 -7.33 -10.34 9.40
CA ASP A 224 -5.89 -10.23 9.60
C ASP A 224 -5.17 -10.98 8.45
N TYR A 225 -3.91 -10.66 8.17
CA TYR A 225 -3.09 -11.33 7.18
C TYR A 225 -1.66 -11.49 7.69
N ASN A 226 -1.15 -12.72 7.68
CA ASN A 226 0.20 -13.03 8.16
C ASN A 226 1.20 -13.32 7.02
N GLU A 227 2.50 -13.28 7.35
CA GLU A 227 3.59 -13.52 6.41
C GLU A 227 3.58 -14.92 5.78
N ILE A 228 2.84 -15.87 6.37
CA ILE A 228 2.66 -17.25 5.88
C ILE A 228 1.48 -17.32 4.88
N ASN A 229 1.21 -16.26 4.12
CA ASN A 229 0.24 -16.26 3.04
C ASN A 229 -1.16 -16.75 3.48
N THR A 230 -1.59 -16.36 4.69
CA THR A 230 -2.90 -16.75 5.24
C THR A 230 -3.71 -15.50 5.57
N LEU A 231 -4.90 -15.39 5.00
CA LEU A 231 -5.94 -14.42 5.36
C LEU A 231 -6.81 -15.04 6.44
N THR A 232 -6.92 -14.40 7.59
CA THR A 232 -7.78 -14.82 8.70
C THR A 232 -9.03 -13.95 8.72
N LEU A 233 -10.23 -14.54 8.72
CA LEU A 233 -11.48 -13.84 9.03
C LEU A 233 -11.86 -14.10 10.49
N SER A 234 -12.18 -13.05 11.24
CA SER A 234 -12.49 -13.16 12.66
C SER A 234 -13.80 -13.89 12.92
N SER A 235 -13.93 -14.49 14.10
CA SER A 235 -15.21 -15.07 14.56
C SER A 235 -16.35 -14.06 14.61
N GLY A 236 -16.06 -12.76 14.80
CA GLY A 236 -17.04 -11.68 14.68
C GLY A 236 -17.66 -11.59 13.28
N VAL A 237 -16.84 -11.65 12.22
CA VAL A 237 -17.34 -11.68 10.84
C VAL A 237 -18.15 -12.95 10.57
N LEU A 238 -17.69 -14.10 11.05
CA LEU A 238 -18.41 -15.37 10.88
C LEU A 238 -19.77 -15.36 11.60
N SER A 239 -19.88 -14.71 12.76
CA SER A 239 -21.16 -14.49 13.45
C SER A 239 -22.10 -13.59 12.66
N LEU A 240 -21.60 -12.55 11.98
CA LEU A 240 -22.41 -11.75 11.05
C LEU A 240 -22.93 -12.60 9.88
N ILE A 241 -22.08 -13.42 9.24
CA ILE A 241 -22.48 -14.36 8.18
C ILE A 241 -23.62 -15.29 8.64
N LYS A 242 -23.46 -15.91 9.83
CA LYS A 242 -24.46 -16.79 10.44
C LYS A 242 -25.78 -16.06 10.71
N SER A 243 -25.73 -14.86 11.31
CA SER A 243 -26.93 -14.05 11.62
C SER A 243 -27.66 -13.56 10.37
N ALA A 244 -26.93 -13.28 9.29
CA ALA A 244 -27.47 -12.87 7.99
C ALA A 244 -28.02 -14.05 7.15
N GLN A 245 -28.13 -15.26 7.74
CA GLN A 245 -28.66 -16.47 7.11
C GLN A 245 -27.97 -16.81 5.77
N GLN A 246 -26.69 -16.46 5.63
CA GLN A 246 -25.90 -16.81 4.45
C GLN A 246 -25.49 -18.28 4.51
N ALA A 247 -25.31 -18.92 3.35
CA ALA A 247 -24.87 -20.30 3.29
C ALA A 247 -23.43 -20.46 3.84
N VAL A 248 -23.20 -21.46 4.68
CA VAL A 248 -21.89 -21.82 5.25
C VAL A 248 -21.78 -23.33 5.45
N THR A 249 -21.08 -24.09 4.58
CA THR A 249 -20.76 -23.83 3.12
C THR A 249 -19.22 -23.97 2.60
#